data_AF-A0A9P0JR93-F1
#
_entry.id   AF-A0A9P0JR93-F1
#
_cell.length_a   1.000
_cell.length_b   1.000
_cell.length_c   1.000
_cell.angle_alpha   90.00
_cell.angle_beta   90.00
_cell.angle_gamma   90.00
#
_symmetry.space_group_name_H-M   'P 1'
#
loop_
_entity.id
_entity.type
_entity.pdbx_description
1 polymer ?
#
loop_
_entity_poly.entity_id
_entity_poly.type
_entity_poly.pdbx_seq_one_letter_code
_entity_poly.pdbx_strand_id
1 'polypeptide(L)'
;MEEALLWSSYGICIAIKGRNKRKNRRLRWSREWLLKRQEFSHVRILRELEPDDWRNYLRMDTETYNHLLKSVTPYIERQNTCMRKAISAHERLSATLRFLATGRSYKDLEFTTIMSKQSLSEVIPETCDVIYRVLKKDFLKDNMSASNKTSEISFIANLS
;
A
#
# COMPACT_ATOMS: atom_id res chain seq x y z
N MET A 1 -18.25 6.40 58.70
CA MET A 1 -16.90 6.86 58.32
C MET A 1 -16.40 6.24 57.02
N GLU A 2 -16.91 5.09 56.58
CA GLU A 2 -16.42 4.39 55.38
C GLU A 2 -16.83 5.03 54.04
N GLU A 3 -18.01 5.64 53.98
CA GLU A 3 -18.51 6.32 52.76
C GLU A 3 -17.57 7.46 52.29
N ALA A 4 -17.01 8.23 53.23
CA ALA A 4 -16.10 9.33 52.91
C ALA A 4 -14.80 8.85 52.22
N LEU A 5 -14.33 7.65 52.56
CA LEU A 5 -13.16 7.04 51.93
C LEU A 5 -13.46 6.57 50.50
N LEU A 6 -14.65 6.02 50.27
CA LEU A 6 -15.10 5.61 48.93
C LEU A 6 -15.21 6.81 47.97
N TRP A 7 -15.83 7.92 48.41
CA TRP A 7 -15.94 9.13 47.58
C TRP A 7 -14.60 9.80 47.32
N SER A 8 -13.66 9.80 48.28
CA SER A 8 -12.30 10.31 48.06
C SER A 8 -11.50 9.46 47.06
N SER A 9 -11.59 8.13 47.17
CA SER A 9 -10.96 7.18 46.24
C SER A 9 -11.54 7.31 44.82
N TYR A 10 -12.86 7.46 44.70
CA TYR A 10 -13.53 7.69 43.42
C TYR A 10 -13.13 9.05 42.80
N GLY A 11 -13.04 10.10 43.60
CA GLY A 11 -12.56 11.42 43.17
C GLY A 11 -11.12 11.40 42.67
N ILE A 12 -10.23 10.69 43.37
CA ILE A 12 -8.84 10.45 42.95
C ILE A 12 -8.80 9.65 41.64
N CYS A 13 -9.62 8.60 41.50
CA CYS A 13 -9.71 7.80 40.28
C CYS A 13 -10.17 8.64 39.07
N ILE A 14 -11.18 9.50 39.24
CA ILE A 14 -11.63 10.42 38.19
C ILE A 14 -10.54 11.44 37.85
N ALA A 15 -9.84 11.99 38.84
CA ALA A 15 -8.74 12.95 38.63
C ALA A 15 -7.54 12.32 37.90
N ILE A 16 -7.19 11.07 38.19
CA ILE A 16 -6.15 10.31 37.48
C ILE A 16 -6.58 10.05 36.03
N LYS A 17 -7.84 9.66 35.80
CA LYS A 17 -8.37 9.40 34.44
C LYS A 17 -8.46 10.67 33.59
N GLY A 18 -8.65 11.84 34.21
CA GLY A 18 -8.71 13.15 33.55
C GLY A 18 -7.36 13.72 33.09
N ARG A 19 -6.22 13.32 33.67
CA ARG A 19 -4.90 13.86 33.32
C ARG A 19 -4.33 13.35 31.99
N ASN A 20 -4.81 12.22 31.47
CA ASN A 20 -4.30 11.64 30.22
C ASN A 20 -4.92 12.24 28.94
N LYS A 21 -5.77 13.27 29.08
CA LYS A 21 -6.31 14.07 27.98
C LYS A 21 -5.57 15.38 27.75
N ARG A 22 -4.34 15.54 28.28
CA ARG A 22 -3.43 16.59 27.80
C ARG A 22 -3.11 16.28 26.34
N LYS A 23 -3.92 16.87 25.46
CA LYS A 23 -3.77 16.94 24.00
C LYS A 23 -2.29 16.91 23.68
N ASN A 24 -1.87 15.79 23.09
CA ASN A 24 -0.55 15.61 22.53
C ASN A 24 -0.45 16.63 21.37
N ARG A 25 -0.10 17.90 21.68
CA ARG A 25 0.34 18.86 20.67
C ARG A 25 1.47 18.13 19.98
N ARG A 26 1.30 17.76 18.71
CA ARG A 26 2.36 17.15 17.92
C ARG A 26 3.55 18.10 18.02
N LEU A 27 4.55 17.77 18.85
CA LEU A 27 5.79 18.53 18.96
C LEU A 27 6.51 18.58 17.60
N ARG A 28 6.17 17.64 16.73
CA ARG A 28 6.76 17.44 15.43
C ARG A 28 5.72 16.92 14.43
N TRP A 29 5.59 17.59 13.28
CA TRP A 29 4.63 17.24 12.23
C TRP A 29 4.90 15.86 11.60
N SER A 30 6.17 15.55 11.31
CA SER A 30 6.63 14.26 10.79
C SER A 30 8.02 13.92 11.33
N ARG A 31 8.31 12.63 11.51
CA ARG A 31 9.66 12.15 11.86
C ARG A 31 10.65 12.51 10.75
N GLU A 32 11.88 12.83 11.13
CA GLU A 32 12.95 13.31 10.23
C GLU A 32 13.26 12.31 9.12
N TRP A 33 13.42 11.04 9.50
CA TRP A 33 13.76 9.97 8.57
C TRP A 33 12.64 9.67 7.56
N LEU A 34 11.36 9.93 7.90
CA LEU A 34 10.23 9.82 6.97
C LEU A 34 10.24 10.91 5.87
N LEU A 35 10.97 12.01 6.09
CA LEU A 35 11.17 13.05 5.07
C LEU A 35 12.29 12.63 4.08
N LYS A 36 13.19 11.74 4.49
CA LYS A 36 14.30 11.22 3.70
C LYS A 36 13.92 9.98 2.87
N ARG A 37 12.66 9.89 2.44
CA ARG A 37 12.13 8.75 1.67
C ARG A 37 12.88 8.50 0.37
N GLN A 38 13.27 9.58 -0.33
CA GLN A 38 14.03 9.47 -1.58
C GLN A 38 15.41 8.84 -1.40
N GLU A 39 15.99 8.93 -0.19
CA GLU A 39 17.34 8.48 0.11
C GLU A 39 17.35 7.04 0.63
N PHE A 40 16.42 6.71 1.52
CA PHE A 40 16.41 5.45 2.28
C PHE A 40 15.34 4.44 1.85
N SER A 41 14.39 4.81 0.99
CA SER A 41 13.37 3.85 0.57
C SER A 41 13.99 2.72 -0.25
N HIS A 42 13.47 1.51 -0.05
CA HIS A 42 13.78 0.35 -0.87
C HIS A 42 13.65 0.55 -2.39
N VAL A 43 12.91 1.56 -2.86
CA VAL A 43 12.86 1.91 -4.30
C VAL A 43 14.26 2.19 -4.86
N ARG A 44 15.19 2.66 -4.04
CA ARG A 44 16.58 2.84 -4.46
C ARG A 44 17.25 1.51 -4.76
N ILE A 45 17.11 0.51 -3.88
CA ILE A 45 17.73 -0.80 -4.11
C ILE A 45 17.15 -1.48 -5.35
N LEU A 46 15.87 -1.30 -5.64
CA LEU A 46 15.21 -1.86 -6.82
C LEU A 46 15.93 -1.49 -8.13
N ARG A 47 16.56 -0.31 -8.21
CA ARG A 47 17.30 0.12 -9.42
C ARG A 47 18.62 -0.61 -9.65
N GLU A 48 19.15 -1.21 -8.60
CA GLU A 48 20.46 -1.87 -8.56
C GLU A 48 20.33 -3.40 -8.55
N LEU A 49 19.11 -3.94 -8.50
CA LEU A 49 18.89 -5.38 -8.45
C LEU A 49 19.05 -6.03 -9.83
N GLU A 50 19.78 -7.14 -9.84
CA GLU A 50 19.80 -8.07 -10.98
C GLU A 50 18.42 -8.75 -11.17
N PRO A 51 18.11 -9.29 -12.36
CA PRO A 51 16.79 -9.86 -12.66
C PRO A 51 16.30 -10.93 -11.67
N ASP A 52 17.18 -11.82 -11.22
CA ASP A 52 16.83 -12.89 -10.27
C ASP A 52 16.52 -12.33 -8.88
N ASP A 53 17.32 -11.36 -8.42
CA ASP A 53 17.10 -10.69 -7.14
C ASP A 53 15.83 -9.83 -7.16
N TRP A 54 15.57 -9.13 -8.27
CA TRP A 54 14.34 -8.39 -8.48
C TRP A 54 13.12 -9.31 -8.37
N ARG A 55 13.17 -10.45 -9.07
CA ARG A 55 12.09 -11.45 -9.05
C ARG A 55 11.92 -12.06 -7.66
N ASN A 56 13.01 -12.32 -6.94
CA ASN A 56 12.92 -12.79 -5.56
C ASN A 56 12.31 -11.72 -4.63
N TYR A 57 12.70 -10.46 -4.83
CA TYR A 57 12.31 -9.35 -3.96
C TYR A 57 10.83 -8.98 -4.09
N LEU A 58 10.30 -8.89 -5.33
CA LEU A 58 8.92 -8.51 -5.63
C LEU A 58 8.00 -9.70 -6.01
N ARG A 59 8.54 -10.91 -6.18
CA ARG A 59 7.82 -12.08 -6.72
C ARG A 59 7.22 -11.84 -8.11
N MET A 60 7.82 -10.93 -8.87
CA MET A 60 7.38 -10.48 -10.19
C MET A 60 8.59 -10.05 -11.01
N ASP A 61 8.60 -10.33 -12.31
CA ASP A 61 9.66 -9.85 -13.20
C ASP A 61 9.52 -8.34 -13.50
N THR A 62 10.58 -7.73 -14.01
CA THR A 62 10.64 -6.28 -14.24
C THR A 62 9.70 -5.83 -15.36
N GLU A 63 9.48 -6.65 -16.38
CA GLU A 63 8.62 -6.31 -17.53
C GLU A 63 7.14 -6.29 -17.13
N THR A 64 6.68 -7.35 -16.47
CA THR A 64 5.34 -7.44 -15.87
C THR A 64 5.12 -6.33 -14.87
N TYR A 65 6.12 -6.03 -14.02
CA TYR A 65 6.03 -4.91 -13.10
C TYR A 65 5.82 -3.57 -13.82
N ASN A 66 6.58 -3.31 -14.88
CA ASN A 66 6.47 -2.07 -15.64
C ASN A 66 5.12 -1.96 -16.37
N HIS A 67 4.61 -3.07 -16.91
CA HIS A 67 3.28 -3.13 -17.52
C HIS A 67 2.17 -2.85 -16.49
N LEU A 68 2.25 -3.51 -15.33
CA LEU A 68 1.33 -3.30 -14.24
C LEU A 68 1.39 -1.84 -13.75
N LEU A 69 2.60 -1.30 -13.56
CA LEU A 69 2.81 0.07 -13.14
C LEU A 69 2.14 1.06 -14.08
N LYS A 70 2.34 0.95 -15.39
CA LYS A 70 1.67 1.79 -16.39
C LYS A 70 0.15 1.74 -16.26
N SER A 71 -0.39 0.55 -16.03
CA SER A 71 -1.83 0.32 -15.95
C SER A 71 -2.46 0.86 -14.65
N VAL A 72 -1.76 0.76 -13.52
CA VAL A 72 -2.26 1.25 -12.22
C VAL A 72 -1.98 2.73 -11.98
N THR A 73 -0.92 3.29 -12.57
CA THR A 73 -0.51 4.70 -12.40
C THR A 73 -1.67 5.70 -12.48
N PRO A 74 -2.54 5.69 -13.50
CA PRO A 74 -3.63 6.68 -13.60
C PRO A 74 -4.63 6.64 -12.43
N TYR A 75 -4.66 5.56 -11.65
CA TYR A 75 -5.58 5.39 -10.52
C TYR A 75 -4.94 5.69 -9.16
N ILE A 76 -3.61 5.52 -9.02
CA ILE A 76 -2.90 5.64 -7.74
C ILE A 76 -1.98 6.86 -7.65
N GLU A 77 -1.78 7.57 -8.74
CA GLU A 77 -0.97 8.78 -8.77
C GLU A 77 -1.59 9.90 -7.91
N ARG A 78 -0.74 10.59 -7.15
CA ARG A 78 -1.14 11.66 -6.24
C ARG A 78 -0.29 12.90 -6.50
N GLN A 79 -0.90 14.07 -6.33
CA GLN A 79 -0.22 15.35 -6.53
C GLN A 79 0.67 15.71 -5.34
N ASN A 80 1.82 16.31 -5.65
CA ASN A 80 2.73 16.84 -4.64
C ASN A 80 2.08 17.98 -3.86
N THR A 81 2.38 18.06 -2.57
CA THR A 81 1.96 19.18 -1.72
C THR A 81 3.16 20.05 -1.36
N CYS A 82 2.92 21.30 -0.97
CA CYS A 82 4.00 22.22 -0.55
C CYS A 82 4.81 21.68 0.65
N MET A 83 4.20 20.83 1.49
CA MET A 83 4.85 20.32 2.72
C MET A 83 5.63 19.02 2.50
N ARG A 84 5.20 18.15 1.57
CA ARG A 84 5.86 16.87 1.29
C ARG A 84 5.52 16.36 -0.11
N LYS A 85 6.53 15.76 -0.75
CA LYS A 85 6.38 15.01 -2.00
C LYS A 85 5.42 13.84 -1.81
N ALA A 86 4.45 13.75 -2.70
CA ALA A 86 3.50 12.65 -2.76
C ALA A 86 4.24 11.31 -2.91
N ILE A 87 3.63 10.24 -2.41
CA ILE A 87 4.14 8.89 -2.61
C ILE A 87 3.80 8.54 -4.05
N SER A 88 4.82 8.38 -4.88
CA SER A 88 4.67 8.12 -6.32
C SER A 88 3.99 6.77 -6.58
N ALA A 89 3.38 6.62 -7.76
CA ALA A 89 2.77 5.34 -8.16
C ALA A 89 3.75 4.16 -8.04
N HIS A 90 5.02 4.38 -8.40
CA HIS A 90 6.09 3.40 -8.27
C HIS A 90 6.35 3.01 -6.80
N GLU A 91 6.49 3.98 -5.89
CA GLU A 91 6.67 3.71 -4.45
C GLU A 91 5.48 2.97 -3.84
N ARG A 92 4.25 3.33 -4.25
CA ARG A 92 3.02 2.67 -3.78
C ARG A 92 2.93 1.22 -4.24
N LEU A 93 3.19 0.98 -5.52
CA LEU A 93 3.14 -0.36 -6.10
C LEU A 93 4.23 -1.25 -5.51
N SER A 94 5.47 -0.77 -5.45
CA SER A 94 6.59 -1.56 -4.91
C SER A 94 6.39 -1.92 -3.43
N ALA A 95 5.89 -0.97 -2.62
CA ALA A 95 5.56 -1.24 -1.21
C ALA A 95 4.46 -2.29 -1.06
N THR A 96 3.45 -2.23 -1.93
CA THR A 96 2.32 -3.17 -1.93
C THR A 96 2.77 -4.57 -2.34
N LEU A 97 3.54 -4.70 -3.43
CA LEU A 97 4.08 -5.99 -3.86
C LEU A 97 5.04 -6.57 -2.81
N ARG A 98 5.88 -5.73 -2.18
CA ARG A 98 6.75 -6.18 -1.09
C ARG A 98 5.97 -6.70 0.11
N PHE A 99 4.86 -6.05 0.45
CA PHE A 99 3.93 -6.54 1.48
C PHE A 99 3.34 -7.89 1.09
N LEU A 100 2.79 -8.03 -0.12
CA LEU A 100 2.19 -9.28 -0.61
C LEU A 100 3.22 -10.42 -0.71
N ALA A 101 4.45 -10.12 -1.11
CA ALA A 101 5.53 -11.10 -1.23
C ALA A 101 6.04 -11.64 0.12
N THR A 102 5.92 -10.85 1.20
CA THR A 102 6.53 -11.18 2.51
C THR A 102 5.54 -11.41 3.64
N GLY A 103 4.32 -10.88 3.56
CA GLY A 103 3.33 -10.96 4.63
C GLY A 103 3.72 -10.22 5.92
N ARG A 104 4.71 -9.32 5.87
CA ARG A 104 5.22 -8.60 7.04
C ARG A 104 4.22 -7.60 7.59
N SER A 105 4.31 -7.30 8.89
CA SER A 105 3.49 -6.25 9.50
C SER A 105 3.81 -4.86 8.93
N TYR A 106 2.84 -3.94 8.92
CA TYR A 106 3.07 -2.55 8.50
C TYR A 106 4.12 -1.81 9.33
N LYS A 107 4.33 -2.21 10.60
CA LYS A 107 5.38 -1.61 11.43
C LYS A 107 6.78 -1.95 10.93
N ASP A 108 6.97 -3.19 10.46
CA ASP A 108 8.25 -3.63 9.91
C ASP A 108 8.48 -3.04 8.52
N LEU A 109 7.42 -3.05 7.70
CA LEU A 109 7.46 -2.49 6.36
C LEU A 109 7.71 -0.97 6.34
N GLU A 110 7.30 -0.25 7.39
CA GLU A 110 7.51 1.20 7.54
C GLU A 110 9.00 1.58 7.45
N PHE A 111 9.90 0.76 8.01
CA PHE A 111 11.35 1.03 7.95
C PHE A 111 11.97 0.71 6.59
N THR A 112 11.42 -0.25 5.86
CA THR A 112 11.92 -0.62 4.52
C THR A 112 11.45 0.37 3.45
N THR A 113 10.19 0.79 3.54
CA THR A 113 9.54 1.66 2.56
C THR A 113 9.72 3.14 2.85
N ILE A 114 10.08 3.48 4.10
CA ILE A 114 10.14 4.85 4.61
C ILE A 114 8.77 5.55 4.48
N MET A 115 7.72 4.78 4.78
CA MET A 115 6.33 5.22 4.79
C MET A 115 5.74 4.89 6.16
N SER A 116 5.01 5.83 6.76
CA SER A 116 4.42 5.58 8.08
C SER A 116 3.44 4.42 8.02
N LYS A 117 3.30 3.65 9.11
CA LYS A 117 2.26 2.63 9.24
C LYS A 117 0.87 3.13 8.79
N GLN A 118 0.52 4.37 9.14
CA GLN A 118 -0.76 4.97 8.75
C GLN A 118 -0.87 5.13 7.23
N SER A 119 0.20 5.62 6.58
CA SER A 119 0.23 5.74 5.11
C SER A 119 0.12 4.36 4.46
N LEU A 120 0.83 3.36 4.99
CA LEU A 120 0.78 1.99 4.48
C LEU A 120 -0.62 1.36 4.62
N SER A 121 -1.31 1.60 5.73
CA SER A 121 -2.67 1.08 5.93
C SER A 121 -3.71 1.66 4.98
N GLU A 122 -3.43 2.81 4.36
CA GLU A 122 -4.28 3.38 3.31
C GLU A 122 -3.81 2.95 1.92
N VAL A 123 -2.50 3.06 1.66
CA VAL A 123 -1.91 2.83 0.34
C VAL A 123 -2.05 1.37 -0.11
N ILE A 124 -1.77 0.41 0.78
CA ILE A 124 -1.75 -1.01 0.42
C ILE A 124 -3.15 -1.50 -0.03
N PRO A 125 -4.22 -1.35 0.77
CA PRO A 125 -5.54 -1.79 0.34
C PRO A 125 -6.06 -1.03 -0.89
N GLU A 126 -5.81 0.29 -1.00
CA GLU A 126 -6.16 1.07 -2.19
C GLU A 126 -5.47 0.53 -3.45
N THR A 127 -4.17 0.22 -3.35
CA THR A 127 -3.39 -0.32 -4.47
C THR A 127 -3.83 -1.74 -4.82
N CYS A 128 -4.12 -2.59 -3.83
CA CYS A 128 -4.66 -3.93 -4.07
C CYS A 128 -6.00 -3.91 -4.83
N ASP A 129 -6.92 -3.02 -4.46
CA ASP A 129 -8.20 -2.87 -5.15
C ASP A 129 -8.01 -2.41 -6.60
N VAL A 130 -7.11 -1.45 -6.84
CA VAL A 130 -6.77 -1.02 -8.20
C VAL A 130 -6.15 -2.17 -9.01
N ILE A 131 -5.19 -2.92 -8.44
CA ILE A 131 -4.59 -4.08 -9.10
C ILE A 131 -5.67 -5.09 -9.49
N TYR A 132 -6.58 -5.41 -8.57
CA TYR A 132 -7.69 -6.33 -8.84
C TYR A 132 -8.56 -5.84 -10.00
N ARG A 133 -8.94 -4.56 -10.02
CA ARG A 133 -9.76 -3.97 -11.08
C ARG A 133 -9.08 -4.00 -12.44
N VAL A 134 -7.80 -3.63 -12.49
CA VAL A 134 -7.00 -3.63 -13.73
C VAL A 134 -6.86 -5.05 -14.27
N LEU A 135 -6.41 -5.99 -13.44
CA LEU A 135 -6.24 -7.37 -13.86
C LEU A 135 -7.57 -8.01 -14.28
N LYS A 136 -8.65 -7.82 -13.52
CA LYS A 136 -9.98 -8.32 -13.89
C LYS A 136 -10.41 -7.82 -15.26
N LYS A 137 -10.15 -6.55 -15.58
CA LYS A 137 -10.49 -5.97 -16.88
C LYS A 137 -9.72 -6.65 -18.01
N ASP A 138 -8.45 -6.95 -17.82
CA ASP A 138 -7.62 -7.57 -18.85
C ASP A 138 -8.01 -9.05 -19.05
N PHE A 139 -8.21 -9.81 -17.96
CA PHE A 139 -8.72 -11.18 -18.04
C PHE A 139 -10.09 -11.26 -18.74
N LEU A 140 -11.01 -10.31 -18.50
CA LEU A 140 -12.32 -10.30 -19.15
C LEU A 140 -12.24 -9.98 -20.65
N LYS A 141 -11.32 -9.11 -21.09
CA LYS A 141 -11.09 -8.84 -22.51
C LYS A 141 -10.57 -10.07 -23.24
N ASP A 142 -9.63 -10.79 -22.63
CA ASP A 142 -9.04 -11.98 -23.24
C ASP A 142 -10.10 -13.07 -23.44
N ASN A 143 -11.00 -13.27 -22.47
CA ASN A 143 -12.11 -14.21 -22.58
C ASN A 143 -13.14 -13.82 -23.67
N MET A 144 -13.40 -12.53 -23.86
CA MET A 144 -14.26 -12.05 -24.97
C MET A 144 -13.62 -12.29 -26.34
N SER A 145 -12.29 -12.15 -26.46
CA SER A 145 -11.57 -12.45 -27.71
C SER A 145 -11.55 -13.96 -28.02
N ALA A 146 -11.51 -14.81 -26.99
CA ALA A 146 -11.53 -16.26 -27.13
C ALA A 146 -12.91 -16.80 -27.54
N SER A 147 -14.00 -16.23 -26.99
CA SER A 147 -15.38 -16.67 -27.26
C SER A 147 -15.84 -16.36 -28.71
N ASN A 148 -15.32 -15.28 -29.31
CA ASN A 148 -15.60 -14.95 -30.70
C ASN A 148 -14.94 -15.95 -31.68
N LYS A 149 -13.78 -16.51 -31.34
CA LYS A 149 -13.10 -17.52 -32.17
C LYS A 149 -13.81 -18.88 -32.13
N THR A 150 -14.39 -19.28 -30.99
CA THR A 150 -15.18 -20.52 -30.89
C THR A 150 -16.48 -20.45 -31.68
N SER A 151 -17.07 -19.25 -31.78
CA SER A 151 -18.26 -18.98 -32.60
C SER A 151 -17.93 -19.06 -34.11
N GLU A 152 -16.77 -18.59 -34.53
CA GLU A 152 -16.30 -18.73 -35.93
C GLU A 152 -15.98 -20.19 -36.29
N ILE A 153 -15.34 -20.95 -35.41
CA ILE A 153 -15.00 -22.36 -35.65
C ILE A 153 -16.27 -23.24 -35.72
N SER A 154 -17.26 -23.00 -34.86
CA SER A 154 -18.54 -23.73 -34.90
C SER A 154 -19.42 -23.35 -36.11
N PHE A 155 -19.30 -22.12 -36.64
CA PHE A 155 -19.96 -21.71 -37.86
C PHE A 155 -19.35 -22.38 -39.11
N ILE A 156 -18.02 -22.50 -39.17
CA ILE A 156 -17.31 -23.19 -40.27
C ILE A 156 -17.55 -24.70 -40.24
N ALA A 157 -17.64 -25.32 -39.06
CA ALA A 157 -17.87 -26.77 -38.93
C ALA A 157 -19.31 -27.22 -39.30
N ASN A 158 -20.29 -26.32 -39.27
CA ASN A 158 -21.69 -26.60 -39.66
C ASN A 158 -22.00 -26.27 -41.13
N LEU A 159 -20.99 -25.87 -41.91
CA LEU A 159 -21.10 -25.57 -43.35
C LEU A 159 -20.45 -26.63 -44.26
N SER A 160 -19.96 -27.74 -43.69
CA SER A 160 -19.43 -28.91 -44.40
C SER A 160 -20.30 -30.14 -44.18
#